data_AF-A0A4S8L191-F1
#
_entry.id   AF-A0A4S8L191-F1
#
_cell.length_a   1.000
_cell.length_b   1.000
_cell.length_c   1.000
_cell.angle_alpha   90.00
_cell.angle_beta   90.00
_cell.angle_gamma   90.00
#
_symmetry.space_group_name_H-M   'P 1'
#
loop_
_entity.id
_entity.type
_entity.pdbx_description
1 polymer ?
#
loop_
_entity_poly.entity_id
_entity_poly.type
_entity_poly.pdbx_seq_one_letter_code
_entity_poly.pdbx_strand_id
1 'polypeptide(L)'
;TEREEELQLALKTLTQKYRLLKEKALSLQSSLVLNSMYCERLREQLAAQEEAKKRVSKARLMGDGMPKLLTSKEFISRVDAFTREAEEKEQALQKRQANKGEIAEAKRKWQELIEGQKK
;
A
#
# COMPACT_ATOMS: atom_id res chain seq x y z
N THR A 1 -57.86 29.44 25.77
CA THR A 1 -58.57 29.87 24.54
C THR A 1 -58.32 28.83 23.45
N GLU A 2 -59.27 28.59 22.54
CA GLU A 2 -59.16 27.52 21.51
C GLU A 2 -57.86 27.62 20.68
N ARG A 3 -57.44 28.86 20.39
CA ARG A 3 -56.19 29.16 19.68
C ARG A 3 -54.94 28.68 20.40
N GLU A 4 -54.89 28.76 21.73
CA GLU A 4 -53.76 28.28 22.53
C GLU A 4 -53.68 26.75 22.48
N GLU A 5 -54.82 26.06 22.49
CA GLU A 5 -54.89 24.60 22.40
C GLU A 5 -54.39 24.10 21.04
N GLU A 6 -54.82 24.74 19.95
CA GLU A 6 -54.34 24.46 18.59
C GLU A 6 -52.82 24.63 18.49
N LEU A 7 -52.28 25.72 19.02
CA LEU A 7 -50.84 26.00 19.01
C LEU A 7 -50.06 24.97 19.83
N GLN A 8 -50.55 24.58 21.01
CA GLN A 8 -49.92 23.55 21.82
C GLN A 8 -49.90 22.18 21.12
N LEU A 9 -50.97 21.85 20.39
CA LEU A 9 -51.08 20.60 19.63
C LEU A 9 -50.14 20.60 18.43
N ALA A 10 -50.06 21.72 17.70
CA ALA A 10 -49.08 21.93 16.63
C ALA A 10 -47.64 21.83 17.15
N LEU A 11 -47.33 22.42 18.31
CA LEU A 11 -46.00 22.39 18.90
C LEU A 11 -45.60 20.96 19.31
N LYS A 12 -46.52 20.21 19.92
CA LYS A 12 -46.30 18.79 20.27
C LYS A 12 -46.02 17.94 19.02
N THR A 13 -46.83 18.08 17.97
CA THR A 13 -46.66 17.31 16.74
C THR A 13 -45.35 17.64 16.02
N LEU A 14 -44.98 18.93 15.95
CA LEU A 14 -43.69 19.35 15.38
C LEU A 14 -42.50 18.82 16.20
N THR A 15 -42.60 18.86 17.52
CA THR A 15 -41.54 18.36 18.41
C THR A 15 -41.32 16.85 18.21
N GLN A 16 -42.41 16.08 18.09
CA GLN A 16 -42.34 14.63 17.81
C GLN A 16 -41.72 14.35 16.44
N LYS A 17 -42.13 15.10 15.40
CA LYS A 17 -41.54 14.98 14.06
C LYS A 17 -40.04 15.27 14.09
N TYR A 18 -39.62 16.33 14.78
CA TYR A 18 -38.22 16.70 14.86
C TYR A 18 -37.37 15.66 15.60
N ARG A 19 -37.90 15.06 16.68
CA ARG A 19 -37.23 13.95 17.38
C ARG A 19 -37.01 12.76 16.44
N LEU A 20 -38.04 12.33 15.73
CA LEU A 20 -37.96 11.23 14.75
C LEU A 20 -36.93 11.51 13.65
N LEU A 21 -36.93 12.72 13.09
CA LEU A 21 -35.97 13.10 12.06
C LEU A 21 -34.54 13.12 12.61
N LYS A 22 -34.35 13.61 13.84
CA LYS A 22 -33.05 13.63 14.51
C LYS A 22 -32.51 12.21 14.75
N GLU A 23 -33.35 11.29 15.20
CA GLU A 23 -32.98 9.88 15.39
C GLU A 23 -32.57 9.22 14.07
N LYS A 24 -33.34 9.45 13.00
CA LYS A 24 -32.99 8.97 11.66
C LYS A 24 -31.69 9.57 11.14
N ALA A 25 -31.48 10.86 11.35
CA ALA A 25 -30.25 11.54 10.95
C ALA A 25 -29.03 10.97 11.68
N LEU A 26 -29.14 10.69 12.98
CA LEU A 26 -28.09 10.05 13.76
C LEU A 26 -27.76 8.64 13.24
N SER A 27 -28.78 7.84 12.94
CA SER A 27 -28.58 6.51 12.35
C SER A 27 -27.94 6.57 10.96
N LEU A 28 -28.31 7.56 10.14
CA LEU A 28 -27.72 7.73 8.82
C LEU A 28 -26.26 8.16 8.94
N GLN A 29 -25.95 9.12 9.81
CA GLN A 29 -24.60 9.59 10.06
C GLN A 29 -23.70 8.46 10.57
N SER A 30 -24.16 7.65 11.52
CA SER A 30 -23.38 6.52 12.01
C SER A 30 -23.09 5.50 10.90
N SER A 31 -24.08 5.17 10.07
CA SER A 31 -23.89 4.26 8.93
C SER A 31 -22.91 4.83 7.89
N LEU A 32 -22.95 6.13 7.63
CA LEU A 32 -22.07 6.79 6.67
C LEU A 32 -20.62 6.77 7.14
N VAL A 33 -20.37 7.07 8.42
CA VAL A 33 -19.03 7.03 9.01
C VAL A 33 -18.45 5.62 8.94
N LEU A 34 -19.23 4.61 9.32
CA LEU A 34 -18.79 3.21 9.25
C LEU A 34 -18.49 2.79 7.81
N ASN A 35 -19.34 3.16 6.86
CA ASN A 35 -19.14 2.86 5.45
C ASN A 35 -17.89 3.57 4.89
N SER A 36 -17.64 4.83 5.27
CA SER A 36 -16.43 5.56 4.84
C SER A 36 -15.17 4.84 5.34
N MET A 37 -15.11 4.53 6.64
CA MET A 37 -13.97 3.82 7.23
C MET A 37 -13.75 2.45 6.59
N TYR A 38 -14.84 1.71 6.32
CA TYR A 38 -14.74 0.43 5.63
C TYR A 38 -14.21 0.58 4.20
N CYS A 39 -14.72 1.55 3.44
CA CYS A 39 -14.28 1.80 2.07
C CYS A 39 -12.82 2.25 2.01
N GLU A 40 -12.38 3.10 2.94
CA GLU A 40 -10.97 3.51 3.08
C GLU A 40 -10.08 2.29 3.31
N ARG A 41 -10.42 1.45 4.30
CA ARG A 41 -9.68 0.21 4.58
C ARG A 41 -9.63 -0.72 3.37
N LEU A 42 -10.74 -0.88 2.67
CA LEU A 42 -10.81 -1.73 1.48
C LEU A 42 -9.91 -1.19 0.36
N ARG A 43 -9.90 0.13 0.13
CA ARG A 43 -9.05 0.78 -0.86
C ARG A 43 -7.57 0.61 -0.53
N GLU A 44 -7.18 0.77 0.73
CA GLU A 44 -5.81 0.55 1.17
C GLU A 44 -5.36 -0.89 0.95
N GLN A 45 -6.22 -1.87 1.27
CA GLN A 45 -5.93 -3.28 1.04
C GLN A 45 -5.79 -3.60 -0.45
N LEU A 46 -6.67 -3.06 -1.29
CA LEU A 46 -6.58 -3.20 -2.74
C LEU A 46 -5.29 -2.57 -3.28
N ALA A 47 -4.97 -1.35 -2.88
CA ALA A 47 -3.74 -0.67 -3.29
C ALA A 47 -2.50 -1.48 -2.87
N ALA A 48 -2.45 -1.99 -1.64
CA ALA A 48 -1.35 -2.83 -1.17
C ALA A 48 -1.23 -4.13 -2.00
N GLN A 49 -2.36 -4.77 -2.31
CA GLN A 49 -2.38 -5.98 -3.13
C GLN A 49 -1.93 -5.70 -4.57
N GLU A 50 -2.37 -4.59 -5.17
CA GLU A 50 -1.97 -4.18 -6.52
C GLU A 50 -0.49 -3.85 -6.58
N GLU A 51 0.05 -3.13 -5.59
CA GLU A 51 1.48 -2.86 -5.51
C GLU A 51 2.30 -4.14 -5.32
N ALA A 52 1.81 -5.10 -4.51
CA ALA A 52 2.43 -6.41 -4.40
C ALA A 52 2.44 -7.16 -5.74
N LYS A 53 1.32 -7.14 -6.48
CA LYS A 53 1.23 -7.74 -7.83
C LYS A 53 2.17 -7.05 -8.82
N LYS A 54 2.28 -5.72 -8.81
CA LYS A 54 3.22 -4.97 -9.66
C LYS A 54 4.68 -5.31 -9.36
N ARG A 55 5.05 -5.54 -8.09
CA ARG A 55 6.40 -5.97 -7.73
C ARG A 55 6.71 -7.35 -8.30
N VAL A 56 5.78 -8.29 -8.19
CA VAL A 56 5.92 -9.64 -8.77
C VAL A 56 5.98 -9.57 -10.30
N SER A 57 5.13 -8.74 -10.91
CA SER A 57 5.09 -8.58 -12.37
C SER A 57 6.38 -8.00 -12.92
N LYS A 58 7.01 -7.05 -12.20
CA LYS A 58 8.30 -6.45 -12.58
C LYS A 58 9.47 -7.45 -12.51
N ALA A 59 9.40 -8.44 -11.62
CA ALA A 59 10.42 -9.48 -11.51
C ALA A 59 10.33 -10.52 -12.65
N ARG A 60 9.18 -10.63 -13.31
CA ARG A 60 8.96 -11.55 -14.42
C ARG A 60 9.14 -10.84 -15.76
N LEU A 61 9.62 -11.55 -16.77
CA LEU A 61 9.72 -11.04 -18.14
C LEU A 61 8.35 -10.53 -18.64
N MET A 62 7.31 -11.35 -18.43
CA MET A 62 5.91 -11.07 -18.77
C MET A 62 5.05 -11.16 -17.50
N GLY A 63 4.87 -10.03 -16.84
CA GLY A 63 4.18 -9.96 -15.55
C GLY A 63 2.67 -9.73 -15.62
N ASP A 64 2.14 -9.42 -16.80
CA ASP A 64 0.74 -9.11 -17.10
C ASP A 64 -0.14 -10.35 -17.33
N GLY A 65 0.47 -11.50 -17.65
CA GLY A 65 -0.24 -12.76 -17.87
C GLY A 65 -1.02 -12.82 -19.20
N MET A 66 -0.89 -11.79 -20.04
CA MET A 66 -1.52 -11.76 -21.35
C MET A 66 -0.66 -12.48 -22.40
N PRO A 67 -1.26 -13.19 -23.37
CA PRO A 67 -0.54 -13.79 -24.48
C PRO A 67 0.17 -12.71 -25.30
N LYS A 68 1.44 -12.93 -25.65
CA LYS A 68 2.18 -12.04 -26.55
C LYS A 68 2.76 -12.80 -27.73
N LEU A 69 2.90 -12.10 -28.85
CA LEU A 69 3.50 -12.63 -30.05
C LEU A 69 5.03 -12.63 -29.90
N LEU A 70 5.63 -13.80 -29.83
CA LEU A 70 7.07 -13.98 -29.58
C LEU A 70 7.96 -13.44 -30.72
N THR A 71 7.41 -13.32 -31.92
CA THR A 71 8.09 -12.75 -33.10
C THR A 71 7.96 -11.24 -33.20
N SER A 72 7.15 -10.61 -32.34
CA SER A 72 7.02 -9.16 -32.35
C SER A 72 8.33 -8.49 -31.92
N LYS A 73 8.69 -7.39 -32.59
CA LYS A 73 9.86 -6.57 -32.23
C LYS A 73 9.78 -6.09 -30.77
N GLU A 74 8.57 -5.82 -30.28
CA GLU A 74 8.32 -5.41 -28.90
C GLU A 74 8.70 -6.50 -27.90
N PHE A 75 8.34 -7.76 -28.17
CA PHE A 75 8.70 -8.87 -27.29
C PHE A 75 10.22 -9.11 -27.28
N ILE A 76 10.85 -9.12 -28.46
CA ILE A 76 12.29 -9.35 -28.60
C ILE A 76 13.07 -8.26 -27.85
N SER A 77 12.76 -6.98 -28.09
CA SER A 77 13.43 -5.88 -27.39
C SER A 77 13.21 -5.91 -25.87
N ARG A 78 12.05 -6.40 -25.41
CA ARG A 78 11.78 -6.59 -23.98
C ARG A 78 12.63 -7.70 -23.37
N VAL A 79 12.86 -8.80 -24.09
CA VAL A 79 13.74 -9.89 -23.67
C VAL A 79 15.17 -9.40 -23.53
N ASP A 80 15.68 -8.67 -24.52
CA ASP A 80 17.04 -8.12 -24.50
C ASP A 80 17.26 -7.16 -23.33
N ALA A 81 16.27 -6.32 -23.01
CA ALA A 81 16.33 -5.45 -21.84
C ALA A 81 16.35 -6.24 -20.52
N PHE A 82 15.54 -7.31 -20.43
CA PHE A 82 15.45 -8.14 -19.24
C PHE A 82 16.74 -8.94 -18.97
N THR A 83 17.38 -9.48 -20.02
CA THR A 83 18.65 -10.20 -19.88
C THR A 83 19.77 -9.28 -19.44
N ARG A 84 19.89 -8.09 -20.05
CA ARG A 84 20.86 -7.07 -19.61
C ARG A 84 20.68 -6.67 -18.16
N GLU A 85 19.44 -6.40 -17.73
CA GLU A 85 19.15 -6.10 -16.32
C GLU A 85 19.52 -7.25 -15.38
N ALA A 86 19.39 -8.51 -15.80
CA ALA A 86 19.76 -9.67 -14.99
C ALA A 86 21.29 -9.76 -14.83
N GLU A 87 22.03 -9.61 -15.94
CA GLU A 87 23.49 -9.60 -15.95
C GLU A 87 24.06 -8.47 -15.08
N GLU A 88 23.51 -7.26 -15.18
CA GLU A 88 23.91 -6.12 -14.33
C GLU A 88 23.68 -6.40 -12.83
N LYS A 89 22.56 -7.05 -12.48
CA LYS A 89 22.26 -7.43 -11.09
C LYS A 89 23.23 -8.49 -10.57
N GLU A 90 23.59 -9.48 -11.38
CA GLU A 90 24.59 -10.49 -11.02
C GLU A 90 25.96 -9.86 -10.80
N GLN A 91 26.40 -8.99 -11.69
CA GLN A 91 27.66 -8.26 -11.53
C GLN A 91 27.66 -7.38 -10.27
N ALA A 92 26.55 -6.70 -9.97
CA ALA A 92 26.41 -5.91 -8.76
C ALA A 92 26.44 -6.77 -7.49
N LEU A 93 25.83 -7.97 -7.52
CA LEU A 93 25.89 -8.94 -6.42
C LEU A 93 27.30 -9.44 -6.18
N GLN A 94 28.04 -9.80 -7.23
CA GLN A 94 29.44 -10.23 -7.13
C GLN A 94 30.32 -9.12 -6.53
N LYS A 95 30.20 -7.88 -7.01
CA LYS A 95 30.89 -6.72 -6.43
C LYS A 95 30.57 -6.53 -4.95
N ARG A 96 29.30 -6.66 -4.57
CA ARG A 96 28.89 -6.57 -3.15
C ARG A 96 29.49 -7.69 -2.30
N GLN A 97 29.60 -8.90 -2.81
CA GLN A 97 30.21 -10.02 -2.09
C GLN A 97 31.72 -9.81 -1.92
N ALA A 98 32.42 -9.38 -2.96
CA ALA A 98 33.83 -9.04 -2.89
C ALA A 98 34.10 -7.94 -1.84
N ASN A 99 33.34 -6.84 -1.90
CA ASN A 99 33.47 -5.74 -0.94
C ASN A 99 33.18 -6.19 0.51
N LYS A 100 32.24 -7.12 0.73
CA LYS A 100 31.99 -7.67 2.07
C LYS A 100 33.20 -8.44 2.62
N GLY A 101 33.90 -9.19 1.78
CA GLY A 101 35.13 -9.88 2.14
C GLY A 101 36.21 -8.90 2.57
N GLU A 102 36.47 -7.87 1.76
CA GLU A 102 37.44 -6.82 2.05
C GLU A 102 37.12 -6.07 3.35
N ILE A 103 35.85 -5.71 3.57
CA ILE A 103 35.41 -5.06 4.81
C ILE A 103 35.61 -5.99 6.02
N ALA A 104 35.33 -7.29 5.89
CA ALA A 104 35.51 -8.25 6.96
C ALA A 104 36.99 -8.43 7.33
N GLU A 105 37.87 -8.49 6.33
CA GLU A 105 39.33 -8.55 6.53
C GLU A 105 39.87 -7.27 7.17
N ALA A 106 39.44 -6.10 6.69
CA ALA A 106 39.81 -4.81 7.28
C ALA A 106 39.34 -4.72 8.75
N LYS A 107 38.13 -5.23 9.05
CA LYS A 107 37.61 -5.27 10.42
C LYS A 107 38.40 -6.20 11.33
N ARG A 108 38.83 -7.37 10.85
CA ARG A 108 39.71 -8.28 11.62
C ARG A 108 41.05 -7.63 11.94
N LYS A 109 41.71 -7.04 10.93
CA LYS A 109 42.98 -6.31 11.12
C LYS A 109 42.83 -5.16 12.13
N TRP A 110 41.72 -4.43 12.08
CA TRP A 110 41.43 -3.35 13.04
C TRP A 110 41.22 -3.87 14.47
N GLN A 111 40.54 -5.01 14.64
CA GLN A 111 40.35 -5.65 15.93
C GLN A 111 41.68 -6.13 16.54
N GLU A 112 42.54 -6.75 15.74
CA GLU A 112 43.88 -7.20 16.16
C GLU A 112 44.75 -6.02 16.63
N LEU A 113 44.69 -4.87 15.94
CA LEU A 113 45.39 -3.65 16.34
C LEU A 113 44.89 -3.08 17.68
N ILE A 114 43.57 -3.13 17.91
CA ILE A 114 42.98 -2.69 19.19
C ILE A 114 43.41 -3.59 20.35
N GLU A 115 43.43 -4.90 20.14
CA GLU A 115 43.86 -5.85 21.16
C GLU A 115 45.37 -5.75 21.44
N GLY A 116 46.18 -5.48 20.41
CA GLY A 116 47.61 -5.19 20.55
C GLY A 116 47.93 -3.89 21.31
N GLN A 117 47.07 -2.87 21.22
CA GLN A 117 47.21 -1.61 21.95
C GLN A 117 46.72 -1.67 23.41
N LYS A 118 45.98 -2.73 23.79
CA LYS A 118 45.48 -2.94 25.15
C LYS A 118 46.42 -3.80 26.03
N LYS A 119 47.49 -4.35 25.45
CA LYS A 119 48.57 -5.03 26.17
C LYS A 119 49.72 -4.06 26.40
#